data_AF-A0A7J6H491-F1
#
_entry.id   AF-A0A7J6H491-F1
#
_cell.length_a   1.000
_cell.length_b   1.000
_cell.length_c   1.000
_cell.angle_alpha   90.00
_cell.angle_beta   90.00
_cell.angle_gamma   90.00
#
_symmetry.space_group_name_H-M   'P 1'
#
loop_
_entity.id
_entity.type
_entity.pdbx_description
1 polymer ?
#
loop_
_entity_poly.entity_id
_entity_poly.type
_entity_poly.pdbx_seq_one_letter_code
_entity_poly.pdbx_strand_id
1 'polypeptide(L)'
;MSSPGEFYKSLPPISKAYGTLCFLATLGAQLQLYDKRSIALDYGSIFYDYQVWRLITNLFFLGGFSINFGIRLLMIARYGVQLEKGPFDRRTADFLWMMIFGALTLLVLSLIPGFWTPFLGVSLVFMLVYVWSREFPNAIINIYGLVTLKAFYLPWAMLALDVIFGSGIMPDLLGIIAGHLYYFLTVLHPLAGGKNVLKTPIWVNRLVARWRIGAQPIVRARTQAEPERSTSGAFRGRKTTTLSKENIQPKKMSWQTYVDEHLMCDIDGQGQHLTAAAIIGHDGSIWAQSSSFPQLKAQEITDITKDFEEPGHLAPTGLHLSGTKYMVIQGEPGAVIRGKKGSGGVTIKKTGQALIFGIYEEPVTPGQCNMVVERLGDYLKKKKMSWQAYVDDHLMCEIDGNHLTAAAIIGHDGSVWAQSANFPQFKPEEITGIMNDFEEPGTLAPTGLYLGGTKYMVIQGEPGAVIRGKKGAGGVTVKKTSQALIIGVYDEPMTPGQCNMIVERLGDYLVEQGL
;
A
#
# COMPACT_ATOMS: atom_id res chain seq x y z
N MET A 1 4.97 -8.35 -27.88
CA MET A 1 6.22 -7.73 -27.39
C MET A 1 6.02 -6.23 -27.43
N SER A 2 5.97 -5.58 -26.27
CA SER A 2 5.91 -4.12 -26.18
C SER A 2 7.15 -3.55 -26.89
N SER A 3 6.97 -2.51 -27.71
CA SER A 3 8.11 -1.85 -28.33
C SER A 3 9.07 -1.32 -27.26
N PRO A 4 10.39 -1.19 -27.52
CA PRO A 4 11.33 -0.61 -26.55
C PRO A 4 10.89 0.77 -26.04
N GLY A 5 10.18 1.55 -26.87
CA GLY A 5 9.58 2.82 -26.50
C GLY A 5 8.41 2.67 -25.53
N GLU A 6 7.55 1.67 -25.70
CA GLU A 6 6.47 1.36 -24.75
C GLU A 6 7.02 0.83 -23.43
N PHE A 7 8.04 -0.03 -23.47
CA PHE A 7 8.74 -0.48 -22.27
C PHE A 7 9.31 0.71 -21.49
N TYR A 8 10.02 1.63 -22.16
CA TYR A 8 10.55 2.83 -21.54
C TYR A 8 9.46 3.75 -20.96
N LYS A 9 8.33 3.91 -21.66
CA LYS A 9 7.18 4.69 -21.15
C LYS A 9 6.52 4.05 -19.93
N SER A 10 6.60 2.72 -19.79
CA SER A 10 6.06 1.99 -18.65
C SER A 10 6.91 2.08 -17.39
N LEU A 11 8.14 2.59 -17.49
CA LEU A 11 9.06 2.70 -16.36
C LEU A 11 8.59 3.77 -15.37
N PRO A 12 8.72 3.51 -14.06
CA PRO A 12 8.37 4.47 -13.03
C PRO A 12 9.35 5.65 -13.05
N PRO A 13 8.90 6.83 -12.61
CA PRO A 13 9.55 8.10 -12.97
C PRO A 13 10.97 8.25 -12.43
N ILE A 14 11.25 7.87 -11.18
CA ILE A 14 12.57 8.09 -10.56
C ILE A 14 13.60 7.12 -11.13
N SER A 15 13.28 5.83 -11.20
CA SER A 15 14.16 4.81 -11.78
C SER A 15 14.42 5.08 -13.26
N LYS A 16 13.41 5.56 -13.99
CA LYS A 16 13.56 6.01 -15.39
C LYS A 16 14.51 7.20 -15.47
N ALA A 17 14.25 8.27 -14.71
CA ALA A 17 15.09 9.46 -14.73
C ALA A 17 16.55 9.13 -14.37
N TYR A 18 16.76 8.35 -13.32
CA TYR A 18 18.09 7.94 -12.88
C TYR A 18 18.81 7.12 -13.95
N GLY A 19 18.19 6.05 -14.48
CA GLY A 19 18.78 5.23 -15.54
C GLY A 19 19.10 6.01 -16.81
N THR A 20 18.21 6.93 -17.22
CA THR A 20 18.43 7.80 -18.39
C THR A 20 19.56 8.78 -18.16
N LEU A 21 19.64 9.42 -16.99
CA LEU A 21 20.74 10.32 -16.65
C LEU A 21 22.08 9.57 -16.62
N CYS A 22 22.10 8.34 -16.10
CA CYS A 22 23.29 7.50 -16.13
C CYS A 22 23.73 7.15 -17.55
N PHE A 23 22.78 6.80 -18.41
CA PHE A 23 23.06 6.54 -19.82
C PHE A 23 23.61 7.78 -20.54
N LEU A 24 22.97 8.94 -20.35
CA LEU A 24 23.38 10.19 -20.96
C LEU A 24 24.74 10.67 -20.45
N ALA A 25 25.03 10.49 -19.15
CA ALA A 25 26.34 10.80 -18.61
C ALA A 25 27.42 9.97 -19.30
N THR A 26 27.28 8.64 -19.34
CA THR A 26 28.26 7.77 -20.02
C THR A 26 28.37 8.07 -21.51
N LEU A 27 27.25 8.34 -22.20
CA LEU A 27 27.24 8.75 -23.60
C LEU A 27 28.00 10.06 -23.83
N GLY A 28 27.77 11.07 -22.98
CA GLY A 28 28.46 12.37 -23.09
C GLY A 28 29.98 12.24 -22.88
N ALA A 29 30.42 11.38 -21.97
CA ALA A 29 31.84 11.07 -21.80
C ALA A 29 32.42 10.33 -23.01
N GLN A 30 31.64 9.41 -23.62
CA GLN A 30 32.06 8.67 -24.81
C GLN A 30 32.18 9.57 -26.03
N LEU A 31 31.26 10.53 -26.19
CA LEU A 31 31.28 11.54 -27.24
C LEU A 31 32.28 12.68 -26.97
N GLN A 32 33.06 12.59 -25.88
CA GLN A 32 34.03 13.61 -25.47
C GLN A 32 33.42 15.01 -25.27
N LEU A 33 32.14 15.09 -24.91
CA LEU A 33 31.46 16.36 -24.60
C LEU A 33 32.02 17.01 -23.32
N TYR A 34 32.59 16.19 -22.44
CA TYR A 34 33.27 16.62 -21.22
C TYR A 34 34.35 15.60 -20.83
N ASP A 35 35.35 16.04 -20.07
CA ASP A 35 36.38 15.14 -19.55
C ASP A 35 35.92 14.44 -18.25
N LYS A 36 36.27 13.16 -18.07
CA LYS A 36 35.86 12.38 -16.90
C LYS A 36 36.32 13.03 -15.59
N ARG A 37 37.44 13.76 -15.61
CA ARG A 37 37.93 14.46 -14.42
C ARG A 37 37.09 15.67 -14.05
N SER A 38 36.24 16.23 -14.92
CA SER A 38 35.40 17.38 -14.59
C SER A 38 34.18 17.01 -13.74
N ILE A 39 33.73 15.76 -13.83
CA ILE A 39 32.57 15.22 -13.12
C ILE A 39 32.94 14.33 -11.94
N ALA A 40 34.21 13.94 -11.82
CA ALA A 40 34.73 13.13 -10.73
C ALA A 40 34.62 13.87 -9.39
N LEU A 41 34.39 13.12 -8.32
CA LEU A 41 34.36 13.64 -6.97
C LEU A 41 35.78 14.00 -6.52
N ASP A 42 36.01 15.29 -6.28
CA ASP A 42 37.24 15.80 -5.70
C ASP A 42 36.90 16.92 -4.71
N TYR A 43 37.07 16.63 -3.41
CA TYR A 43 36.76 17.60 -2.36
C TYR A 43 37.66 18.83 -2.42
N GLY A 44 38.90 18.72 -2.91
CA GLY A 44 39.79 19.87 -3.07
C GLY A 44 39.17 20.89 -4.02
N SER A 45 38.91 20.49 -5.25
CA SER A 45 38.27 21.35 -6.26
C SER A 45 36.87 21.84 -5.85
N ILE A 46 36.13 21.07 -5.04
CA ILE A 46 34.80 21.48 -4.55
C ILE A 46 34.90 22.66 -3.58
N PHE A 47 35.82 22.59 -2.61
CA PHE A 47 35.94 23.62 -1.57
C PHE A 47 36.80 24.82 -1.97
N TYR A 48 37.85 24.61 -2.77
CA TYR A 48 38.77 25.69 -3.17
C TYR A 48 38.36 26.37 -4.48
N ASP A 49 37.81 25.62 -5.44
CA ASP A 49 37.46 26.13 -6.79
C ASP A 49 35.94 26.23 -7.02
N TYR A 50 35.12 26.04 -5.98
CA TYR A 50 33.65 26.12 -6.03
C TYR A 50 32.98 25.20 -7.07
N GLN A 51 33.59 24.05 -7.39
CA GLN A 51 33.08 23.10 -8.39
C GLN A 51 31.97 22.20 -7.82
N VAL A 52 30.89 22.81 -7.29
CA VAL A 52 29.83 22.13 -6.51
C VAL A 52 29.04 21.10 -7.30
N TRP A 53 29.00 21.19 -8.64
CA TRP A 53 28.32 20.20 -9.48
C TRP A 53 28.91 18.79 -9.30
N ARG A 54 30.19 18.68 -8.93
CA ARG A 54 30.89 17.41 -8.69
C ARG A 54 30.25 16.57 -7.60
N LEU A 55 29.56 17.19 -6.64
CA LEU A 55 28.80 16.48 -5.59
C LEU A 55 27.63 15.68 -6.17
N ILE A 56 27.09 16.12 -7.31
CA ILE A 56 25.91 15.54 -7.95
C ILE A 56 26.32 14.69 -9.15
N THR A 57 27.17 15.20 -10.04
CA THR A 57 27.49 14.54 -11.33
C THR A 57 28.15 13.19 -11.17
N ASN A 58 28.97 12.99 -10.12
CA ASN A 58 29.66 11.74 -9.85
C ASN A 58 28.70 10.55 -9.60
N LEU A 59 27.48 10.82 -9.13
CA LEU A 59 26.45 9.82 -8.80
C LEU A 59 25.74 9.23 -10.03
N PHE A 60 25.87 9.91 -11.18
CA PHE A 60 25.27 9.49 -12.45
C PHE A 60 26.28 8.83 -13.38
N PHE A 61 27.56 8.75 -13.02
CA PHE A 61 28.56 8.10 -13.86
C PHE A 61 28.79 6.66 -13.40
N LEU A 62 28.43 5.68 -14.24
CA LEU A 62 28.54 4.24 -13.93
C LEU A 62 29.79 3.59 -14.55
N GLY A 63 30.63 4.36 -15.24
CA GLY A 63 31.76 3.88 -16.04
C GLY A 63 31.53 4.05 -17.55
N GLY A 64 32.51 3.63 -18.34
CA GLY A 64 32.40 3.60 -19.80
C GLY A 64 31.54 2.44 -20.31
N PHE A 65 31.18 2.48 -21.60
CA PHE A 65 30.41 1.39 -22.23
C PHE A 65 31.17 0.06 -22.13
N SER A 66 30.57 -0.86 -21.38
CA SER A 66 31.11 -2.18 -21.05
C SER A 66 29.96 -3.11 -20.66
N ILE A 67 30.22 -4.42 -20.56
CA ILE A 67 29.24 -5.39 -20.04
C ILE A 67 28.81 -5.00 -18.63
N ASN A 68 29.75 -4.60 -17.76
CA ASN A 68 29.46 -4.14 -16.40
C ASN A 68 28.55 -2.91 -16.38
N PHE A 69 28.74 -1.97 -17.29
CA PHE A 69 27.84 -0.82 -17.45
C PHE A 69 26.42 -1.27 -17.85
N GLY A 70 26.30 -2.18 -18.81
CA GLY A 70 25.00 -2.74 -19.23
C GLY A 70 24.30 -3.47 -18.09
N ILE A 71 25.04 -4.27 -17.32
CA ILE A 71 24.52 -4.97 -16.13
C ILE A 71 24.02 -3.96 -15.10
N ARG A 72 24.76 -2.88 -14.83
CA ARG A 72 24.35 -1.83 -13.88
C ARG A 72 23.07 -1.10 -14.33
N LEU A 73 22.93 -0.81 -15.63
CA LEU A 73 21.67 -0.29 -16.18
C LEU A 73 20.52 -1.29 -16.03
N LEU A 74 20.78 -2.58 -16.29
CA LEU A 74 19.78 -3.64 -16.09
C LEU A 74 19.38 -3.77 -14.61
N MET A 75 20.32 -3.60 -13.69
CA MET A 75 20.04 -3.61 -12.25
C MET A 75 19.10 -2.46 -11.86
N ILE A 76 19.29 -1.26 -12.42
CA ILE A 76 18.35 -0.14 -12.23
C ILE A 76 16.98 -0.49 -12.81
N ALA A 77 16.95 -0.98 -14.06
CA ALA A 77 15.71 -1.29 -14.77
C ALA A 77 14.93 -2.46 -14.17
N ARG A 78 15.60 -3.39 -13.48
CA ARG A 78 14.99 -4.56 -12.84
C ARG A 78 14.69 -4.31 -11.37
N TYR A 79 15.71 -4.01 -10.57
CA TYR A 79 15.60 -3.94 -9.11
C TYR A 79 15.12 -2.56 -8.64
N GLY A 80 15.61 -1.48 -9.27
CA GLY A 80 15.11 -0.13 -8.98
C GLY A 80 13.62 0.02 -9.28
N VAL A 81 13.20 -0.47 -10.45
CA VAL A 81 11.78 -0.47 -10.86
C VAL A 81 10.91 -1.33 -9.94
N GLN A 82 11.38 -2.50 -9.53
CA GLN A 82 10.65 -3.36 -8.58
C GLN A 82 10.55 -2.74 -7.19
N LEU A 83 11.56 -1.99 -6.74
CA LEU A 83 11.45 -1.20 -5.51
C LEU A 83 10.41 -0.09 -5.66
N GLU A 84 10.48 0.71 -6.72
CA GLU A 84 9.60 1.86 -6.93
C GLU A 84 8.13 1.46 -7.16
N LYS A 85 7.88 0.33 -7.84
CA LYS A 85 6.53 -0.23 -8.06
C LYS A 85 6.06 -1.22 -6.99
N GLY A 86 6.94 -1.63 -6.09
CA GLY A 86 6.65 -2.63 -5.06
C GLY A 86 6.49 -1.96 -3.70
N PRO A 87 7.51 -2.00 -2.82
CA PRO A 87 7.43 -1.39 -1.49
C PRO A 87 7.09 0.11 -1.53
N PHE A 88 7.56 0.84 -2.55
CA PHE A 88 7.35 2.27 -2.69
C PHE A 88 6.22 2.66 -3.65
N ASP A 89 5.33 1.72 -4.00
CA ASP A 89 4.19 2.05 -4.87
C ASP A 89 3.35 3.18 -4.26
N ARG A 90 3.03 4.17 -5.08
CA ARG A 90 2.35 5.42 -4.69
C ARG A 90 3.07 6.26 -3.60
N ARG A 91 4.29 5.88 -3.23
CA ARG A 91 5.17 6.58 -2.28
C ARG A 91 6.48 7.00 -2.96
N THR A 92 6.35 7.59 -4.15
CA THR A 92 7.48 8.03 -4.97
C THR A 92 8.40 9.01 -4.24
N ALA A 93 7.87 9.82 -3.33
CA ALA A 93 8.65 10.71 -2.48
C ALA A 93 9.56 9.96 -1.51
N ASP A 94 9.09 8.83 -0.94
CA ASP A 94 9.89 7.99 -0.05
C ASP A 94 11.02 7.29 -0.83
N PHE A 95 10.75 6.83 -2.05
CA PHE A 95 11.78 6.25 -2.92
C PHE A 95 12.83 7.28 -3.34
N LEU A 96 12.40 8.49 -3.71
CA LEU A 96 13.31 9.60 -4.01
C LEU A 96 14.14 9.98 -2.78
N TRP A 97 13.52 9.99 -1.59
CA TRP A 97 14.23 10.26 -0.35
C TRP A 97 15.26 9.19 -0.01
N MET A 98 14.96 7.91 -0.24
CA MET A 98 15.94 6.82 -0.13
C MET A 98 17.16 7.07 -1.04
N MET A 99 16.93 7.46 -2.30
CA MET A 99 18.02 7.78 -3.24
C MET A 99 18.86 8.97 -2.76
N ILE A 100 18.22 10.02 -2.23
CA ILE A 100 18.90 11.20 -1.68
C ILE A 100 19.70 10.84 -0.43
N PHE A 101 19.11 10.08 0.49
CA PHE A 101 19.79 9.61 1.69
C PHE A 101 21.00 8.76 1.34
N GLY A 102 20.86 7.87 0.35
CA GLY A 102 21.95 7.06 -0.19
C GLY A 102 23.08 7.91 -0.73
N ALA A 103 22.76 8.87 -1.59
CA ALA A 103 23.73 9.81 -2.15
C ALA A 103 24.47 10.60 -1.05
N LEU A 104 23.75 11.15 -0.08
CA LEU A 104 24.36 11.88 1.05
C LEU A 104 25.26 10.98 1.90
N THR A 105 24.81 9.76 2.20
CA THR A 105 25.60 8.78 2.96
C THR A 105 26.89 8.44 2.23
N LEU A 106 26.82 8.19 0.92
CA LEU A 106 28.00 7.88 0.11
C LEU A 106 28.97 9.06 0.03
N LEU A 107 28.47 10.30 -0.08
CA LEU A 107 29.30 11.51 0.00
C LEU A 107 29.96 11.67 1.37
N VAL A 108 29.32 11.27 2.46
CA VAL A 108 29.97 11.29 3.79
C VAL A 108 31.02 10.18 3.90
N LEU A 109 30.71 8.96 3.45
CA LEU A 109 31.65 7.84 3.47
C LEU A 109 32.90 8.12 2.64
N SER A 110 32.77 8.79 1.50
CA SER A 110 33.89 9.13 0.60
C SER A 110 34.85 10.19 1.18
N LEU A 111 34.50 10.86 2.29
CA LEU A 111 35.44 11.74 3.01
C LEU A 111 36.55 10.96 3.73
N ILE A 112 36.31 9.68 4.02
CA ILE A 112 37.30 8.82 4.69
C ILE A 112 38.34 8.42 3.63
N PRO A 113 39.65 8.69 3.82
CA PRO A 113 40.66 8.45 2.79
C PRO A 113 40.70 7.01 2.26
N GLY A 114 40.44 6.02 3.12
CA GLY A 114 40.38 4.62 2.72
C GLY A 114 39.15 4.27 1.86
N PHE A 115 38.08 5.06 1.92
CA PHE A 115 36.80 4.86 1.24
C PHE A 115 36.61 5.79 0.05
N TRP A 116 37.59 6.65 -0.23
CA TRP A 116 37.48 7.61 -1.31
C TRP A 116 37.47 6.90 -2.66
N THR A 117 36.45 7.22 -3.45
CA THR A 117 36.35 6.80 -4.85
C THR A 117 35.85 7.98 -5.70
N PRO A 118 36.34 8.14 -6.93
CA PRO A 118 35.99 9.31 -7.75
C PRO A 118 34.55 9.29 -8.27
N PHE A 119 33.89 8.13 -8.30
CA PHE A 119 32.55 7.97 -8.84
C PHE A 119 31.70 7.07 -7.93
N LEU A 120 30.64 7.64 -7.35
CA LEU A 120 29.75 6.94 -6.41
C LEU A 120 28.49 6.38 -7.09
N GLY A 121 28.33 6.54 -8.41
CA GLY A 121 27.15 6.03 -9.12
C GLY A 121 27.01 4.51 -9.03
N VAL A 122 28.13 3.78 -9.09
CA VAL A 122 28.14 2.32 -8.90
C VAL A 122 27.65 1.94 -7.51
N SER A 123 28.14 2.66 -6.49
CA SER A 123 27.72 2.47 -5.09
C SER A 123 26.23 2.70 -4.91
N LEU A 124 25.67 3.71 -5.58
CA LEU A 124 24.23 3.99 -5.49
C LEU A 124 23.39 2.87 -6.13
N VAL A 125 23.86 2.26 -7.23
CA VAL A 125 23.22 1.07 -7.82
C VAL A 125 23.31 -0.14 -6.89
N PHE A 126 24.46 -0.38 -6.27
CA PHE A 126 24.62 -1.47 -5.29
C PHE A 126 23.76 -1.27 -4.04
N MET A 127 23.56 -0.02 -3.60
CA MET A 127 22.61 0.31 -2.56
C MET A 127 21.18 -0.10 -2.95
N LEU A 128 20.71 0.22 -4.17
CA LEU A 128 19.39 -0.18 -4.65
C LEU A 128 19.23 -1.71 -4.61
N VAL A 129 20.23 -2.42 -5.12
CA VAL A 129 20.23 -3.89 -5.16
C VAL A 129 20.23 -4.48 -3.75
N TYR A 130 20.98 -3.86 -2.83
CA TYR A 130 20.99 -4.25 -1.43
C TYR A 130 19.62 -4.08 -0.78
N VAL A 131 19.00 -2.89 -0.88
CA VAL A 131 17.67 -2.66 -0.29
C VAL A 131 16.65 -3.62 -0.89
N TRP A 132 16.65 -3.80 -2.21
CA TRP A 132 15.78 -4.77 -2.88
C TRP A 132 15.99 -6.20 -2.35
N SER A 133 17.23 -6.64 -2.11
CA SER A 133 17.53 -7.97 -1.57
C SER A 133 16.96 -8.21 -0.16
N ARG A 134 16.76 -7.13 0.60
CA ARG A 134 16.25 -7.16 1.98
C ARG A 134 14.73 -7.05 2.03
N GLU A 135 14.12 -6.35 1.07
CA GLU A 135 12.67 -6.31 0.88
C GLU A 135 12.11 -7.63 0.36
N PHE A 136 12.88 -8.33 -0.50
CA PHE A 136 12.44 -9.59 -1.11
C PHE A 136 13.40 -10.76 -0.83
N PRO A 137 13.71 -11.11 0.43
CA PRO A 137 14.81 -12.02 0.77
C PRO A 137 14.64 -13.45 0.23
N ASN A 138 13.39 -13.90 0.06
CA ASN A 138 13.03 -15.24 -0.41
C ASN A 138 12.83 -15.33 -1.93
N ALA A 139 12.91 -14.21 -2.68
CA ALA A 139 12.78 -14.24 -4.12
C ALA A 139 13.93 -15.04 -4.76
N ILE A 140 13.62 -15.90 -5.72
CA ILE A 140 14.63 -16.71 -6.42
C ILE A 140 15.10 -15.93 -7.65
N ILE A 141 16.41 -15.69 -7.74
CA ILE A 141 17.05 -15.00 -8.85
C ILE A 141 17.97 -15.97 -9.59
N ASN A 142 17.79 -16.00 -10.90
CA ASN A 142 18.66 -16.72 -11.82
C ASN A 142 19.68 -15.74 -12.39
N ILE A 143 20.95 -15.89 -12.00
CA ILE A 143 22.05 -15.11 -12.56
C ILE A 143 22.44 -15.74 -13.90
N TYR A 144 22.09 -15.05 -15.00
CA TYR A 144 22.45 -15.39 -16.38
C TYR A 144 22.15 -16.84 -16.80
N GLY A 145 21.19 -17.50 -16.14
CA GLY A 145 20.84 -18.91 -16.39
C GLY A 145 21.85 -19.93 -15.84
N LEU A 146 22.90 -19.48 -15.16
CA LEU A 146 23.98 -20.34 -14.64
C LEU A 146 23.71 -20.80 -13.20
N VAL A 147 23.30 -19.89 -12.33
CA VAL A 147 23.13 -20.14 -10.90
C VAL A 147 21.82 -19.55 -10.41
N THR A 148 21.09 -20.33 -9.61
CA THR A 148 19.89 -19.87 -8.90
C THR A 148 20.26 -19.57 -7.45
N LEU A 149 19.90 -18.39 -6.97
CA LEU A 149 20.14 -18.00 -5.57
C LEU A 149 18.98 -17.20 -5.01
N LYS A 150 18.85 -17.24 -3.68
CA LYS A 150 17.94 -16.35 -2.97
C LYS A 150 18.43 -14.92 -3.09
N ALA A 151 17.51 -14.01 -3.36
CA ALA A 151 17.73 -12.57 -3.48
C ALA A 151 18.56 -11.99 -2.33
N PHE A 152 18.40 -12.51 -1.10
CA PHE A 152 19.22 -12.14 0.06
C PHE A 152 20.74 -12.15 -0.20
N TYR A 153 21.23 -13.09 -1.02
CA TYR A 153 22.65 -13.25 -1.37
C TYR A 153 23.08 -12.45 -2.61
N LEU A 154 22.13 -11.84 -3.32
CA LEU A 154 22.38 -11.16 -4.60
C LEU A 154 23.47 -10.08 -4.54
N PRO A 155 23.50 -9.15 -3.56
CA PRO A 155 24.51 -8.10 -3.54
C PRO A 155 25.93 -8.67 -3.40
N TRP A 156 26.09 -9.74 -2.62
CA TRP A 156 27.37 -10.41 -2.41
C TRP A 156 27.80 -11.22 -3.63
N ALA A 157 26.86 -11.90 -4.29
CA ALA A 157 27.11 -12.60 -5.54
C ALA A 157 27.53 -11.63 -6.65
N MET A 158 26.89 -10.46 -6.75
CA MET A 158 27.24 -9.42 -7.72
C MET A 158 28.60 -8.81 -7.42
N LEU A 159 28.92 -8.51 -6.16
CA LEU A 159 30.25 -8.04 -5.76
C LEU A 159 31.35 -9.05 -6.13
N ALA A 160 31.13 -10.34 -5.85
CA ALA A 160 32.09 -11.39 -6.21
C ALA A 160 32.28 -11.47 -7.73
N LEU A 161 31.21 -11.33 -8.50
CA LEU A 161 31.25 -11.32 -9.95
C LEU A 161 31.98 -10.10 -10.51
N ASP A 162 31.76 -8.92 -9.91
CA ASP A 162 32.43 -7.67 -10.28
C ASP A 162 33.95 -7.78 -10.07
N VAL A 163 34.39 -8.37 -8.94
CA VAL A 163 35.80 -8.70 -8.68
C VAL A 163 36.37 -9.68 -9.71
N ILE A 164 35.62 -10.71 -10.10
CA ILE A 164 36.03 -11.68 -11.14
C ILE A 164 36.21 -10.99 -12.50
N PHE A 165 35.36 -10.02 -12.83
CA PHE A 165 35.48 -9.21 -14.05
C PHE A 165 36.51 -8.06 -13.93
N GLY A 166 37.26 -8.01 -12.82
CA GLY A 166 38.34 -7.04 -12.60
C GLY A 166 37.86 -5.64 -12.24
N SER A 167 36.61 -5.47 -11.78
CA SER A 167 36.14 -4.20 -11.24
C SER A 167 36.65 -4.01 -9.79
N GLY A 168 36.72 -2.75 -9.35
CA GLY A 168 37.11 -2.44 -7.98
C GLY A 168 36.01 -2.84 -6.99
N ILE A 169 36.40 -3.47 -5.89
CA ILE A 169 35.47 -3.92 -4.83
C ILE A 169 34.87 -2.75 -4.01
N MET A 170 35.57 -1.62 -3.95
CA MET A 170 35.25 -0.56 -3.01
C MET A 170 33.91 0.13 -3.28
N PRO A 171 33.58 0.52 -4.53
CA PRO A 171 32.28 1.11 -4.83
C PRO A 171 31.11 0.20 -4.43
N ASP A 172 31.24 -1.11 -4.64
CA ASP A 172 30.20 -2.10 -4.34
C ASP A 172 29.97 -2.21 -2.83
N LEU A 173 31.06 -2.30 -2.05
CA LEU A 173 31.02 -2.32 -0.59
C LEU A 173 30.38 -1.06 -0.01
N LEU A 174 30.73 0.12 -0.53
CA LEU A 174 30.12 1.38 -0.09
C LEU A 174 28.61 1.39 -0.33
N GLY A 175 28.18 0.85 -1.48
CA GLY A 175 26.76 0.67 -1.77
C GLY A 175 26.05 -0.25 -0.79
N ILE A 176 26.66 -1.39 -0.47
CA ILE A 176 26.13 -2.34 0.53
C ILE A 176 26.04 -1.70 1.91
N ILE A 177 27.06 -0.95 2.35
CA ILE A 177 27.08 -0.24 3.63
C ILE A 177 25.98 0.82 3.68
N ALA A 178 25.87 1.67 2.65
CA ALA A 178 24.85 2.70 2.57
C ALA A 178 23.42 2.10 2.56
N GLY A 179 23.22 1.00 1.82
CA GLY A 179 21.96 0.27 1.80
C GLY A 179 21.62 -0.37 3.14
N HIS A 180 22.61 -0.95 3.82
CA HIS A 180 22.42 -1.51 5.16
C HIS A 180 22.08 -0.44 6.18
N LEU A 181 22.76 0.70 6.15
CA LEU A 181 22.46 1.83 7.03
C LEU A 181 21.04 2.34 6.83
N TYR A 182 20.62 2.52 5.56
CA TYR A 182 19.25 2.91 5.25
C TYR A 182 18.22 1.89 5.78
N TYR A 183 18.42 0.61 5.48
CA TYR A 183 17.52 -0.47 5.90
C TYR A 183 17.46 -0.60 7.43
N PHE A 184 18.60 -0.45 8.10
CA PHE A 184 18.69 -0.47 9.56
C PHE A 184 17.86 0.65 10.18
N LEU A 185 18.01 1.89 9.70
CA LEU A 185 17.33 3.06 10.26
C LEU A 185 15.83 3.11 9.94
N THR A 186 15.41 2.53 8.81
CA THR A 186 14.00 2.58 8.36
C THR A 186 13.18 1.35 8.72
N VAL A 187 13.80 0.18 8.86
CA VAL A 187 13.10 -1.09 9.10
C VAL A 187 13.53 -1.71 10.44
N LEU A 188 14.82 -2.00 10.62
CA LEU A 188 15.26 -2.75 11.80
C LEU A 188 15.13 -1.98 13.11
N HIS A 189 15.52 -0.70 13.13
CA HIS A 189 15.45 0.15 14.31
C HIS A 189 14.00 0.40 14.76
N PRO A 190 13.03 0.72 13.86
CA PRO A 190 11.62 0.76 14.22
C PRO A 190 11.05 -0.57 14.73
N LEU A 191 11.43 -1.69 14.13
CA LEU A 191 10.98 -3.02 14.57
C LEU A 191 11.52 -3.40 15.96
N ALA A 192 12.70 -2.89 16.33
CA ALA A 192 13.29 -3.08 17.66
C ALA A 192 12.70 -2.14 18.74
N GLY A 193 11.61 -1.41 18.46
CA GLY A 193 10.99 -0.45 19.37
C GLY A 193 11.56 0.96 19.30
N GLY A 194 12.45 1.24 18.34
CA GLY A 194 12.98 2.56 18.09
C GLY A 194 12.01 3.46 17.31
N LYS A 195 12.23 4.78 17.32
CA LYS A 195 11.47 5.71 16.48
C LYS A 195 11.92 5.59 15.02
N ASN A 196 11.00 5.83 14.08
CA ASN A 196 11.35 5.98 12.67
C ASN A 196 12.04 7.34 12.45
N VAL A 197 13.37 7.34 12.41
CA VAL A 197 14.22 8.54 12.33
C VAL A 197 14.24 9.13 10.92
N LEU A 198 14.03 8.31 9.89
CA LEU A 198 14.11 8.69 8.48
C LEU A 198 12.73 8.87 7.84
N LYS A 199 11.85 9.65 8.48
CA LYS A 199 10.61 10.10 7.82
C LYS A 199 10.94 11.05 6.66
N THR A 200 10.29 10.85 5.53
CA THR A 200 10.45 11.69 4.33
C THR A 200 10.14 13.16 4.64
N PRO A 201 11.08 14.09 4.42
CA PRO A 201 10.85 15.49 4.68
C PRO A 201 9.72 16.07 3.82
N ILE A 202 8.99 17.03 4.39
CA ILE A 202 7.85 17.70 3.72
C ILE A 202 8.28 18.34 2.40
N TRP A 203 9.50 18.86 2.29
CA TRP A 203 10.00 19.48 1.06
C TRP A 203 10.13 18.48 -0.10
N VAL A 204 10.48 17.22 0.18
CA VAL A 204 10.55 16.15 -0.84
C VAL A 204 9.14 15.82 -1.34
N ASN A 205 8.19 15.68 -0.41
CA ASN A 205 6.78 15.49 -0.74
C ASN A 205 6.24 16.65 -1.60
N ARG A 206 6.57 17.90 -1.24
CA ARG A 206 6.21 19.08 -2.04
C ARG A 206 6.87 19.08 -3.42
N LEU A 207 8.12 18.64 -3.54
CA LEU A 207 8.81 18.54 -4.82
C LEU A 207 8.12 17.52 -5.74
N VAL A 208 7.87 16.31 -5.25
CA VAL A 208 7.18 15.27 -6.01
C VAL A 208 5.77 15.72 -6.41
N ALA A 209 5.02 16.34 -5.50
CA ALA A 209 3.69 16.88 -5.76
C ALA A 209 3.70 18.03 -6.79
N ARG A 210 4.65 18.98 -6.66
CA ARG A 210 4.78 20.13 -7.57
C ARG A 210 5.06 19.71 -9.00
N TRP A 211 5.88 18.69 -9.18
CA TRP A 211 6.27 18.18 -10.50
C TRP A 211 5.38 17.04 -10.99
N ARG A 212 4.32 16.69 -10.23
CA ARG A 212 3.40 15.57 -10.52
C ARG A 212 4.14 14.25 -10.82
N ILE A 213 5.30 14.05 -10.19
CA ILE A 213 6.16 12.89 -10.42
C ILE A 213 5.46 11.67 -9.81
N GLY A 214 5.06 10.72 -10.65
CA GLY A 214 4.28 9.55 -10.22
C GLY A 214 2.76 9.75 -10.19
N ALA A 215 2.25 10.92 -10.59
CA ALA A 215 0.82 11.13 -10.79
C ALA A 215 0.36 10.45 -12.09
N GLN A 216 -0.66 9.59 -12.00
CA GLN A 216 -1.30 9.01 -13.17
C GLN A 216 -1.90 10.13 -14.05
N PRO A 217 -1.77 10.07 -15.39
CA PRO A 217 -2.51 10.98 -16.26
C PRO A 217 -4.00 10.75 -16.02
N ILE A 218 -4.74 11.83 -15.78
CA ILE A 218 -6.21 11.80 -15.77
C ILE A 218 -6.63 11.42 -17.19
N VAL A 219 -6.88 10.14 -17.43
CA VAL A 219 -7.53 9.68 -18.66
C VAL A 219 -8.95 10.22 -18.59
N ARG A 220 -9.16 11.43 -19.12
CA ARG A 220 -10.49 11.89 -19.49
C ARG A 220 -10.95 10.96 -20.60
N ALA A 221 -11.74 9.94 -20.24
CA ALA A 221 -12.51 9.18 -21.21
C ALA A 221 -13.35 10.19 -22.00
N ARG A 222 -12.95 10.43 -23.25
CA ARG A 222 -13.66 11.29 -24.17
C ARG A 222 -14.87 10.49 -24.64
N THR A 223 -15.96 10.54 -23.89
CA THR A 223 -17.25 10.03 -24.35
C THR A 223 -17.69 10.95 -25.49
N GLN A 224 -17.36 10.56 -26.73
CA GLN A 224 -18.03 11.09 -27.92
C GLN A 224 -19.44 10.51 -27.92
N ALA A 225 -20.37 11.24 -27.33
CA ALA A 225 -21.78 11.13 -27.66
C ALA A 225 -22.11 12.37 -28.51
N GLU A 226 -22.25 12.18 -29.81
CA GLU A 226 -22.89 13.17 -30.70
C GLU A 226 -24.36 13.30 -30.31
N PRO A 227 -24.87 14.52 -30.06
CA PRO A 227 -26.30 14.79 -30.10
C PRO A 227 -26.65 15.41 -31.46
N GLU A 228 -27.68 14.85 -32.08
CA GLU A 228 -28.33 15.38 -33.27
C GLU A 228 -28.70 16.85 -33.14
N ARG A 229 -28.56 17.54 -34.26
CA ARG A 229 -28.73 18.98 -34.44
C ARG A 229 -30.19 19.26 -34.78
N SER A 230 -30.92 19.96 -33.91
CA SER A 230 -32.10 20.72 -34.31
C SER A 230 -32.03 22.16 -33.77
N THR A 231 -32.54 23.06 -34.60
CA THR A 231 -32.19 24.49 -34.70
C THR A 231 -33.15 25.44 -33.97
N SER A 232 -32.67 26.67 -33.75
CA SER A 232 -33.37 27.92 -33.34
C SER A 232 -33.68 28.05 -31.85
N GLY A 233 -33.47 29.17 -31.15
CA GLY A 233 -32.96 30.49 -31.47
C GLY A 233 -33.26 31.43 -30.28
N ALA A 234 -32.51 32.54 -30.19
CA ALA A 234 -32.81 33.77 -29.43
C ALA A 234 -32.46 33.87 -27.93
N PHE A 235 -32.09 35.11 -27.60
CA PHE A 235 -31.32 35.63 -26.48
C PHE A 235 -32.18 35.95 -25.24
N ARG A 236 -31.49 35.98 -24.08
CA ARG A 236 -31.67 36.91 -22.93
C ARG A 236 -32.68 36.55 -21.83
N GLY A 237 -32.16 36.34 -20.61
CA GLY A 237 -32.94 36.46 -19.38
C GLY A 237 -32.28 35.89 -18.12
N ARG A 238 -31.56 36.72 -17.38
CA ARG A 238 -30.95 36.45 -16.07
C ARG A 238 -32.03 36.10 -15.04
N LYS A 239 -32.02 34.87 -14.48
CA LYS A 239 -32.63 34.57 -13.18
C LYS A 239 -31.76 33.59 -12.39
N THR A 240 -31.50 34.02 -11.17
CA THR A 240 -30.80 33.34 -10.08
C THR A 240 -31.52 32.03 -9.76
N THR A 241 -30.88 30.89 -9.99
CA THR A 241 -31.40 29.58 -9.60
C THR A 241 -30.30 28.81 -8.89
N THR A 242 -30.47 28.69 -7.58
CA THR A 242 -29.99 27.64 -6.67
C THR A 242 -29.03 26.61 -7.28
N LEU A 243 -27.77 26.65 -6.83
CA LEU A 243 -26.80 25.57 -6.96
C LEU A 243 -27.35 24.33 -6.23
N SER A 244 -28.01 23.44 -6.98
CA SER A 244 -28.21 22.06 -6.56
C SER A 244 -26.84 21.41 -6.46
N LYS A 245 -26.49 20.97 -5.24
CA LYS A 245 -25.36 20.08 -4.96
C LYS A 245 -25.54 18.82 -5.81
N GLU A 246 -24.83 18.71 -6.93
CA GLU A 246 -24.61 17.40 -7.54
C GLU A 246 -23.62 16.62 -6.68
N ASN A 247 -24.15 15.57 -6.08
CA ASN A 247 -23.44 14.58 -5.29
C ASN A 247 -22.23 14.02 -6.06
N ILE A 248 -21.02 14.33 -5.60
CA ILE A 248 -19.87 13.46 -5.83
C ILE A 248 -20.08 12.26 -4.91
N GLN A 249 -20.79 11.24 -5.39
CA GLN A 249 -20.83 9.97 -4.68
C GLN A 249 -19.49 9.23 -4.88
N PRO A 250 -18.83 8.79 -3.79
CA PRO A 250 -17.66 7.93 -3.90
C PRO A 250 -18.04 6.61 -4.57
N LYS A 251 -17.22 6.15 -5.53
CA LYS A 251 -17.41 4.89 -6.28
C LYS A 251 -17.52 3.72 -5.27
N LYS A 252 -18.71 3.14 -5.15
CA LYS A 252 -19.01 1.94 -4.37
C LYS A 252 -18.04 0.81 -4.78
N MET A 253 -17.14 0.40 -3.89
CA MET A 253 -16.24 -0.74 -4.11
C MET A 253 -17.00 -2.01 -3.75
N SER A 254 -17.55 -2.73 -4.74
CA SER A 254 -18.22 -4.00 -4.50
C SER A 254 -17.19 -5.12 -4.32
N TRP A 255 -17.56 -6.19 -3.59
CA TRP A 255 -16.71 -7.39 -3.49
C TRP A 255 -16.36 -7.97 -4.87
N GLN A 256 -17.25 -7.78 -5.84
CA GLN A 256 -17.04 -8.15 -7.23
C GLN A 256 -15.85 -7.43 -7.86
N THR A 257 -15.57 -6.18 -7.49
CA THR A 257 -14.40 -5.44 -7.96
C THR A 257 -13.08 -6.14 -7.57
N TYR A 258 -13.01 -6.82 -6.42
CA TYR A 258 -11.80 -7.59 -6.07
C TYR A 258 -11.65 -8.84 -6.93
N VAL A 259 -12.75 -9.51 -7.26
CA VAL A 259 -12.69 -10.67 -8.17
C VAL A 259 -12.26 -10.21 -9.56
N ASP A 260 -12.91 -9.19 -10.11
CA ASP A 260 -12.68 -8.74 -11.48
C ASP A 260 -11.30 -8.07 -11.65
N GLU A 261 -10.93 -7.17 -10.74
CA GLU A 261 -9.71 -6.36 -10.89
C GLU A 261 -8.46 -6.98 -10.25
N HIS A 262 -8.60 -7.93 -9.31
CA HIS A 262 -7.45 -8.48 -8.57
C HIS A 262 -7.25 -9.99 -8.71
N LEU A 263 -8.33 -10.79 -8.77
CA LEU A 263 -8.21 -12.25 -8.91
C LEU A 263 -8.21 -12.70 -10.37
N MET A 264 -9.06 -12.10 -11.20
CA MET A 264 -9.22 -12.44 -12.63
C MET A 264 -8.38 -11.56 -13.55
N CYS A 265 -7.45 -10.78 -13.02
CA CYS A 265 -6.57 -9.92 -13.82
C CYS A 265 -5.44 -10.71 -14.48
N ASP A 266 -4.85 -10.14 -15.53
CA ASP A 266 -3.66 -10.68 -16.18
C ASP A 266 -2.48 -10.79 -15.19
N ILE A 267 -2.02 -12.02 -15.00
CA ILE A 267 -0.87 -12.39 -14.19
C ILE A 267 0.40 -12.01 -14.97
N ASP A 268 1.21 -11.14 -14.37
CA ASP A 268 2.51 -10.68 -14.89
C ASP A 268 2.48 -10.04 -16.30
N GLY A 269 1.31 -9.59 -16.76
CA GLY A 269 1.14 -8.99 -18.09
C GLY A 269 1.39 -9.96 -19.25
N GLN A 270 1.31 -11.27 -18.99
CA GLN A 270 1.48 -12.33 -20.00
C GLN A 270 0.16 -12.78 -20.64
N GLY A 271 -0.96 -12.13 -20.31
CA GLY A 271 -2.30 -12.50 -20.80
C GLY A 271 -2.83 -13.80 -20.20
N GLN A 272 -2.27 -14.26 -19.08
CA GLN A 272 -2.74 -15.45 -18.36
C GLN A 272 -3.51 -15.01 -17.12
N HIS A 273 -4.63 -15.65 -16.83
CA HIS A 273 -5.47 -15.34 -15.68
C HIS A 273 -5.89 -16.62 -14.97
N LEU A 274 -6.41 -16.50 -13.75
CA LEU A 274 -7.04 -17.63 -13.08
C LEU A 274 -8.22 -18.14 -13.91
N THR A 275 -8.43 -19.45 -13.91
CA THR A 275 -9.57 -20.08 -14.59
C THR A 275 -10.87 -19.65 -13.93
N ALA A 276 -10.88 -19.58 -12.59
CA ALA A 276 -12.00 -19.07 -11.82
C ALA A 276 -11.55 -18.57 -10.44
N ALA A 277 -12.32 -17.66 -9.84
CA ALA A 277 -12.04 -17.16 -8.51
C ALA A 277 -13.32 -16.75 -7.77
N ALA A 278 -13.29 -16.79 -6.44
CA ALA A 278 -14.42 -16.36 -5.61
C ALA A 278 -13.98 -15.86 -4.23
N ILE A 279 -14.83 -15.05 -3.63
CA ILE A 279 -14.75 -14.60 -2.25
C ILE A 279 -16.03 -15.07 -1.56
N ILE A 280 -15.87 -15.91 -0.54
CA ILE A 280 -16.98 -16.57 0.15
C ILE A 280 -16.82 -16.33 1.65
N GLY A 281 -17.89 -15.99 2.37
CA GLY A 281 -17.88 -15.87 3.82
C GLY A 281 -17.61 -17.21 4.52
N HIS A 282 -17.20 -17.18 5.79
CA HIS A 282 -17.02 -18.42 6.58
C HIS A 282 -18.32 -19.19 6.79
N ASP A 283 -19.47 -18.52 6.65
CA ASP A 283 -20.82 -19.09 6.67
C ASP A 283 -21.22 -19.75 5.34
N GLY A 284 -20.37 -19.66 4.32
CA GLY A 284 -20.62 -20.16 2.97
C GLY A 284 -21.41 -19.21 2.07
N SER A 285 -21.70 -17.98 2.52
CA SER A 285 -22.32 -16.97 1.67
C SER A 285 -21.36 -16.51 0.56
N ILE A 286 -21.82 -16.51 -0.69
CA ILE A 286 -21.00 -16.06 -1.82
C ILE A 286 -21.05 -14.53 -1.89
N TRP A 287 -19.91 -13.86 -1.66
CA TRP A 287 -19.81 -12.40 -1.68
C TRP A 287 -19.47 -11.88 -3.07
N ALA A 288 -18.64 -12.63 -3.80
CA ALA A 288 -18.30 -12.37 -5.20
C ALA A 288 -17.74 -13.62 -5.86
N GLN A 289 -17.95 -13.78 -7.16
CA GLN A 289 -17.41 -14.91 -7.92
C GLN A 289 -17.19 -14.55 -9.39
N SER A 290 -16.28 -15.25 -10.06
CA SER A 290 -16.14 -15.17 -11.50
C SER A 290 -17.27 -15.95 -12.18
N SER A 291 -17.58 -15.60 -13.43
CA SER A 291 -18.60 -16.31 -14.24
C SER A 291 -18.28 -17.80 -14.43
N SER A 292 -17.00 -18.16 -14.36
CA SER A 292 -16.46 -19.51 -14.49
C SER A 292 -16.36 -20.27 -13.16
N PHE A 293 -16.75 -19.67 -12.03
CA PHE A 293 -16.62 -20.31 -10.72
C PHE A 293 -17.64 -21.44 -10.53
N PRO A 294 -17.21 -22.62 -10.08
CA PRO A 294 -18.10 -23.77 -9.98
C PRO A 294 -19.01 -23.64 -8.74
N GLN A 295 -20.26 -24.13 -8.83
CA GLN A 295 -21.23 -24.02 -7.73
C GLN A 295 -20.89 -24.96 -6.58
N LEU A 296 -20.37 -24.41 -5.49
CA LEU A 296 -19.99 -25.18 -4.30
C LEU A 296 -21.21 -25.63 -3.51
N LYS A 297 -21.13 -26.84 -2.95
CA LYS A 297 -22.10 -27.34 -1.97
C LYS A 297 -21.74 -26.83 -0.58
N ALA A 298 -22.74 -26.59 0.27
CA ALA A 298 -22.53 -26.13 1.64
C ALA A 298 -21.56 -27.06 2.42
N GLN A 299 -21.67 -28.38 2.23
CA GLN A 299 -20.78 -29.36 2.86
C GLN A 299 -19.30 -29.16 2.47
N GLU A 300 -19.03 -28.80 1.21
CA GLU A 300 -17.66 -28.59 0.72
C GLU A 300 -17.01 -27.40 1.44
N ILE A 301 -17.78 -26.34 1.69
CA ILE A 301 -17.31 -25.16 2.43
C ILE A 301 -17.09 -25.50 3.90
N THR A 302 -18.00 -26.26 4.52
CA THR A 302 -17.86 -26.71 5.91
C THR A 302 -16.58 -27.55 6.08
N ASP A 303 -16.31 -28.48 5.17
CA ASP A 303 -15.11 -29.33 5.23
C ASP A 303 -13.82 -28.50 5.06
N ILE A 304 -13.84 -27.46 4.21
CA ILE A 304 -12.73 -26.50 4.04
C ILE A 304 -12.51 -25.67 5.31
N THR A 305 -13.58 -25.12 5.89
CA THR A 305 -13.52 -24.35 7.13
C THR A 305 -12.97 -25.20 8.27
N LYS A 306 -13.42 -26.47 8.34
CA LYS A 306 -12.93 -27.43 9.32
C LYS A 306 -11.45 -27.77 9.13
N ASP A 307 -10.94 -27.90 7.91
CA ASP A 307 -9.50 -28.11 7.66
C ASP A 307 -8.64 -26.90 8.06
N PHE A 308 -9.19 -25.69 8.02
CA PHE A 308 -8.50 -24.52 8.60
C PHE A 308 -8.47 -24.53 10.14
N GLU A 309 -9.38 -25.22 10.80
CA GLU A 309 -9.41 -25.38 12.27
C GLU A 309 -8.58 -26.59 12.72
N GLU A 310 -8.67 -27.69 11.96
CA GLU A 310 -7.98 -28.96 12.16
C GLU A 310 -7.13 -29.29 10.90
N PRO A 311 -5.90 -28.77 10.79
CA PRO A 311 -5.05 -28.99 9.62
C PRO A 311 -4.85 -30.49 9.33
N GLY A 312 -5.26 -30.93 8.13
CA GLY A 312 -5.18 -32.33 7.70
C GLY A 312 -6.51 -33.07 7.69
N HIS A 313 -7.62 -32.42 8.10
CA HIS A 313 -8.97 -32.96 7.98
C HIS A 313 -9.31 -33.43 6.56
N LEU A 314 -8.86 -32.69 5.54
CA LEU A 314 -9.11 -32.99 4.12
C LEU A 314 -8.08 -33.95 3.50
N ALA A 315 -6.99 -34.30 4.20
CA ALA A 315 -5.96 -35.19 3.66
C ALA A 315 -6.49 -36.60 3.26
N PRO A 316 -7.34 -37.29 4.05
CA PRO A 316 -7.83 -38.63 3.70
C PRO A 316 -8.94 -38.61 2.62
N THR A 317 -9.80 -37.60 2.62
CA THR A 317 -10.95 -37.51 1.70
C THR A 317 -10.59 -36.81 0.39
N GLY A 318 -9.70 -35.82 0.45
CA GLY A 318 -9.37 -34.89 -0.63
C GLY A 318 -10.28 -33.66 -0.62
N LEU A 319 -9.79 -32.56 -1.19
CA LEU A 319 -10.53 -31.31 -1.32
C LEU A 319 -11.53 -31.44 -2.48
N HIS A 320 -12.83 -31.32 -2.19
CA HIS A 320 -13.87 -31.40 -3.22
C HIS A 320 -14.44 -30.01 -3.52
N LEU A 321 -14.51 -29.65 -4.80
CA LEU A 321 -15.19 -28.44 -5.28
C LEU A 321 -16.15 -28.83 -6.41
N SER A 322 -17.45 -28.65 -6.19
CA SER A 322 -18.51 -29.03 -7.14
C SER A 322 -18.38 -30.47 -7.65
N GLY A 323 -18.05 -31.40 -6.75
CA GLY A 323 -17.83 -32.82 -7.08
C GLY A 323 -16.48 -33.14 -7.75
N THR A 324 -15.64 -32.14 -8.05
CA THR A 324 -14.27 -32.37 -8.50
C THR A 324 -13.34 -32.58 -7.31
N LYS A 325 -12.67 -33.74 -7.25
CA LYS A 325 -11.66 -34.05 -6.22
C LYS A 325 -10.29 -33.49 -6.60
N TYR A 326 -9.70 -32.72 -5.69
CA TYR A 326 -8.32 -32.23 -5.72
C TYR A 326 -7.50 -32.94 -4.64
N MET A 327 -6.27 -33.30 -4.97
CA MET A 327 -5.33 -33.88 -4.01
C MET A 327 -4.73 -32.76 -3.15
N VAL A 328 -4.89 -32.84 -1.83
CA VAL A 328 -4.37 -31.81 -0.92
C VAL A 328 -2.85 -31.85 -0.94
N ILE A 329 -2.22 -30.70 -1.18
CA ILE A 329 -0.77 -30.53 -1.16
C ILE A 329 -0.37 -29.57 -0.04
N GLN A 330 0.94 -29.45 0.21
CA GLN A 330 1.47 -28.65 1.30
C GLN A 330 1.00 -27.17 1.23
N GLY A 331 0.16 -26.81 2.21
CA GLY A 331 -0.31 -25.44 2.47
C GLY A 331 0.32 -24.83 3.72
N GLU A 332 -0.29 -23.76 4.23
CA GLU A 332 0.09 -23.11 5.49
C GLU A 332 -1.00 -23.43 6.54
N PRO A 333 -0.68 -24.13 7.64
CA PRO A 333 -1.68 -24.52 8.65
C PRO A 333 -2.51 -23.32 9.14
N GLY A 334 -3.83 -23.43 9.07
CA GLY A 334 -4.76 -22.38 9.51
C GLY A 334 -4.83 -21.13 8.61
N ALA A 335 -4.06 -21.08 7.52
CA ALA A 335 -3.98 -19.89 6.67
C ALA A 335 -4.20 -20.19 5.18
N VAL A 336 -3.60 -21.25 4.63
CA VAL A 336 -3.67 -21.58 3.20
C VAL A 336 -3.90 -23.07 2.98
N ILE A 337 -4.92 -23.42 2.21
CA ILE A 337 -5.16 -24.78 1.70
C ILE A 337 -4.85 -24.79 0.21
N ARG A 338 -4.19 -25.85 -0.26
CA ARG A 338 -3.84 -26.02 -1.68
C ARG A 338 -4.26 -27.41 -2.16
N GLY A 339 -4.83 -27.47 -3.36
CA GLY A 339 -5.24 -28.71 -4.01
C GLY A 339 -4.70 -28.80 -5.44
N LYS A 340 -4.31 -30.01 -5.87
CA LYS A 340 -3.83 -30.27 -7.24
C LYS A 340 -4.71 -31.30 -7.95
N LYS A 341 -4.99 -31.06 -9.24
CA LYS A 341 -5.70 -32.00 -10.13
C LYS A 341 -5.10 -31.92 -11.53
N GLY A 342 -4.34 -32.95 -11.92
CA GLY A 342 -3.67 -32.98 -13.23
C GLY A 342 -2.73 -31.79 -13.42
N SER A 343 -2.92 -31.05 -14.51
CA SER A 343 -2.22 -29.80 -14.85
C SER A 343 -2.77 -28.56 -14.14
N GLY A 344 -3.92 -28.66 -13.48
CA GLY A 344 -4.55 -27.57 -12.73
C GLY A 344 -4.51 -27.74 -11.21
N GLY A 345 -5.12 -26.79 -10.53
CA GLY A 345 -5.23 -26.81 -9.07
C GLY A 345 -6.06 -25.67 -8.51
N VAL A 346 -6.07 -25.60 -7.19
CA VAL A 346 -6.81 -24.61 -6.42
C VAL A 346 -5.98 -24.13 -5.23
N THR A 347 -6.07 -22.84 -4.95
CA THR A 347 -5.53 -22.21 -3.74
C THR A 347 -6.64 -21.52 -2.99
N ILE A 348 -6.69 -21.74 -1.68
CA ILE A 348 -7.69 -21.14 -0.78
C ILE A 348 -6.96 -20.43 0.35
N LYS A 349 -7.13 -19.12 0.47
CA LYS A 349 -6.57 -18.31 1.57
C LYS A 349 -7.67 -17.91 2.54
N LYS A 350 -7.49 -18.24 3.82
CA LYS A 350 -8.37 -17.79 4.91
C LYS A 350 -8.03 -16.36 5.31
N THR A 351 -9.04 -15.48 5.34
CA THR A 351 -8.98 -14.13 5.93
C THR A 351 -9.80 -14.07 7.22
N GLY A 352 -9.87 -12.88 7.84
CA GLY A 352 -10.65 -12.71 9.07
C GLY A 352 -12.16 -12.94 8.90
N GLN A 353 -12.72 -12.71 7.72
CA GLN A 353 -14.17 -12.80 7.49
C GLN A 353 -14.56 -13.63 6.24
N ALA A 354 -13.60 -13.94 5.37
CA ALA A 354 -13.85 -14.63 4.11
C ALA A 354 -12.75 -15.64 3.75
N LEU A 355 -13.09 -16.54 2.85
CA LEU A 355 -12.24 -17.47 2.13
C LEU A 355 -12.08 -16.98 0.70
N ILE A 356 -10.84 -16.87 0.25
CA ILE A 356 -10.51 -16.44 -1.12
C ILE A 356 -10.08 -17.65 -1.91
N PHE A 357 -10.81 -17.94 -2.98
CA PHE A 357 -10.57 -19.05 -3.88
C PHE A 357 -9.91 -18.58 -5.17
N GLY A 358 -8.90 -19.31 -5.63
CA GLY A 358 -8.38 -19.22 -6.98
C GLY A 358 -8.18 -20.61 -7.57
N ILE A 359 -8.79 -20.86 -8.73
CA ILE A 359 -8.67 -22.07 -9.51
C ILE A 359 -7.84 -21.75 -10.75
N TYR A 360 -6.89 -22.61 -11.08
CA TYR A 360 -6.01 -22.43 -12.22
C TYR A 360 -5.85 -23.72 -13.03
N GLU A 361 -5.52 -23.55 -14.30
CA GLU A 361 -5.13 -24.61 -15.23
C GLU A 361 -3.90 -24.15 -16.02
N GLU A 362 -3.21 -25.07 -16.68
CA GLU A 362 -2.10 -24.72 -17.57
C GLU A 362 -2.56 -23.72 -18.63
N PRO A 363 -1.76 -22.67 -18.93
CA PRO A 363 -0.33 -22.51 -18.60
C PRO A 363 -0.02 -21.89 -17.22
N VAL A 364 -1.03 -21.58 -16.40
CA VAL A 364 -0.82 -20.95 -15.08
C VAL A 364 -0.23 -21.96 -14.10
N THR A 365 0.86 -21.56 -13.43
CA THR A 365 1.54 -22.40 -12.45
C THR A 365 0.90 -22.30 -11.05
N PRO A 366 1.08 -23.31 -10.18
CA PRO A 366 0.65 -23.22 -8.79
C PRO A 366 1.21 -21.99 -8.06
N GLY A 367 2.44 -21.60 -8.37
CA GLY A 367 3.10 -20.43 -7.77
C GLY A 367 2.42 -19.10 -8.16
N GLN A 368 1.97 -18.98 -9.40
CA GLN A 368 1.21 -17.81 -9.86
C GLN A 368 -0.16 -17.72 -9.19
N CYS A 369 -0.87 -18.83 -9.07
CA CYS A 369 -2.15 -18.86 -8.35
C CYS A 369 -1.99 -18.49 -6.87
N ASN A 370 -0.98 -19.06 -6.20
CA ASN A 370 -0.64 -18.72 -4.81
C ASN A 370 -0.39 -17.22 -4.66
N MET A 371 0.43 -16.63 -5.53
CA MET A 371 0.74 -15.21 -5.49
C MET A 371 -0.51 -14.33 -5.57
N VAL A 372 -1.43 -14.63 -6.50
CA VAL A 372 -2.65 -13.82 -6.71
C VAL A 372 -3.59 -13.93 -5.50
N VAL A 373 -3.89 -15.16 -5.07
CA VAL A 373 -4.85 -15.44 -3.98
C VAL A 373 -4.30 -14.96 -2.64
N GLU A 374 -3.04 -15.26 -2.33
CA GLU A 374 -2.42 -14.88 -1.07
C GLU A 374 -2.20 -13.37 -0.98
N ARG A 375 -1.83 -12.69 -2.08
CA ARG A 375 -1.69 -11.22 -2.10
C ARG A 375 -3.01 -10.52 -1.81
N LEU A 376 -4.12 -10.97 -2.41
CA LEU A 376 -5.43 -10.40 -2.09
C LEU A 376 -5.83 -10.73 -0.65
N GLY A 377 -5.57 -11.95 -0.16
CA GLY A 377 -5.88 -12.32 1.21
C GLY A 377 -5.08 -11.57 2.25
N ASP A 378 -3.80 -11.33 2.01
CA ASP A 378 -2.96 -10.52 2.87
C ASP A 378 -3.34 -9.04 2.76
N TYR A 379 -3.70 -8.56 1.57
CA TYR A 379 -4.30 -7.24 1.40
C TYR A 379 -5.59 -7.11 2.18
N LEU A 380 -6.51 -8.09 2.16
CA LEU A 380 -7.76 -8.06 2.92
C LEU A 380 -7.54 -8.29 4.42
N LYS A 381 -6.49 -9.02 4.84
CA LYS A 381 -6.07 -9.09 6.24
C LYS A 381 -5.47 -7.77 6.73
N LYS A 382 -4.73 -7.06 5.86
CA LYS A 382 -4.13 -5.75 6.16
C LYS A 382 -5.12 -4.58 6.00
N LYS A 383 -6.08 -4.73 5.09
CA LYS A 383 -7.24 -3.86 4.83
C LYS A 383 -8.46 -4.27 5.65
N LYS A 384 -8.33 -5.27 6.52
CA LYS A 384 -8.78 -5.13 7.89
C LYS A 384 -7.98 -3.96 8.47
N MET A 385 -8.31 -2.76 7.95
CA MET A 385 -7.89 -1.46 8.41
C MET A 385 -7.98 -1.62 9.91
N SER A 386 -6.88 -1.44 10.63
CA SER A 386 -7.04 -1.39 12.08
C SER A 386 -8.13 -0.34 12.27
N TRP A 387 -9.24 -0.71 12.90
CA TRP A 387 -10.26 0.29 13.26
C TRP A 387 -9.58 1.46 13.99
N GLN A 388 -8.41 1.17 14.59
CA GLN A 388 -7.44 2.12 15.11
C GLN A 388 -7.01 3.20 14.12
N ALA A 389 -6.75 2.91 12.84
CA ALA A 389 -6.44 3.95 11.85
C ALA A 389 -7.63 4.87 11.56
N TYR A 390 -8.88 4.39 11.63
CA TYR A 390 -10.04 5.28 11.55
C TYR A 390 -10.13 6.19 12.77
N VAL A 391 -9.86 5.65 13.95
CA VAL A 391 -9.79 6.45 15.18
C VAL A 391 -8.64 7.46 15.09
N ASP A 392 -7.42 7.01 14.82
CA ASP A 392 -6.21 7.83 14.86
C ASP A 392 -6.16 8.87 13.75
N ASP A 393 -6.47 8.49 12.51
CA ASP A 393 -6.30 9.36 11.34
C ASP A 393 -7.56 10.19 11.02
N HIS A 394 -8.75 9.73 11.41
CA HIS A 394 -10.02 10.36 11.01
C HIS A 394 -10.81 10.93 12.18
N LEU A 395 -10.85 10.28 13.35
CA LEU A 395 -11.54 10.83 14.53
C LEU A 395 -10.63 11.77 15.33
N MET A 396 -9.40 11.34 15.61
CA MET A 396 -8.41 12.10 16.38
C MET A 396 -7.62 13.08 15.49
N CYS A 397 -8.20 13.52 14.37
CA CYS A 397 -7.57 14.47 13.46
C CYS A 397 -7.62 15.90 14.00
N GLU A 398 -6.70 16.74 13.55
CA GLU A 398 -6.69 18.17 13.85
C GLU A 398 -7.75 18.91 13.03
N ILE A 399 -8.57 19.72 13.70
CA ILE A 399 -9.52 20.63 13.05
C ILE A 399 -9.44 22.03 13.62
N ASP A 400 -9.06 22.99 12.78
CA ASP A 400 -8.82 24.40 13.16
C ASP A 400 -7.92 24.55 14.41
N GLY A 401 -6.93 23.67 14.59
CA GLY A 401 -6.02 23.65 15.74
C GLY A 401 -6.48 22.81 16.94
N ASN A 402 -7.68 22.22 16.88
CA ASN A 402 -8.29 21.47 17.97
C ASN A 402 -8.35 19.97 17.65
N HIS A 403 -8.48 19.13 18.68
CA HIS A 403 -8.61 17.67 18.56
C HIS A 403 -9.68 17.16 19.52
N LEU A 404 -10.30 16.04 19.19
CA LEU A 404 -11.14 15.31 20.15
C LEU A 404 -10.29 14.89 21.36
N THR A 405 -10.86 14.94 22.55
CA THR A 405 -10.24 14.44 23.78
C THR A 405 -10.10 12.92 23.73
N ALA A 406 -11.14 12.25 23.23
CA ALA A 406 -11.16 10.81 23.03
C ALA A 406 -12.15 10.41 21.94
N ALA A 407 -11.88 9.29 21.26
CA ALA A 407 -12.79 8.73 20.27
C ALA A 407 -12.75 7.20 20.27
N ALA A 408 -13.85 6.56 19.86
CA ALA A 408 -13.93 5.11 19.71
C ALA A 408 -14.93 4.68 18.63
N ILE A 409 -14.73 3.47 18.14
CA ILE A 409 -15.63 2.72 17.28
C ILE A 409 -16.01 1.45 18.02
N ILE A 410 -17.29 1.29 18.30
CA ILE A 410 -17.83 0.22 19.14
C ILE A 410 -18.93 -0.50 18.36
N GLY A 411 -18.91 -1.83 18.32
CA GLY A 411 -20.01 -2.61 17.74
C GLY A 411 -21.32 -2.42 18.51
N HIS A 412 -22.46 -2.69 17.88
CA HIS A 412 -23.77 -2.64 18.57
C HIS A 412 -23.89 -3.61 19.75
N ASP A 413 -23.05 -4.66 19.77
CA ASP A 413 -22.91 -5.63 20.85
C ASP A 413 -22.05 -5.12 22.03
N GLY A 414 -21.49 -3.91 21.93
CA GLY A 414 -20.58 -3.34 22.92
C GLY A 414 -19.12 -3.75 22.74
N SER A 415 -18.78 -4.52 21.70
CA SER A 415 -17.39 -4.88 21.40
C SER A 415 -16.59 -3.66 20.96
N VAL A 416 -15.41 -3.43 21.55
CA VAL A 416 -14.53 -2.33 21.14
C VAL A 416 -13.79 -2.73 19.88
N TRP A 417 -14.10 -2.07 18.76
CA TRP A 417 -13.41 -2.29 17.50
C TRP A 417 -12.10 -1.50 17.47
N ALA A 418 -12.14 -0.26 17.94
CA ALA A 418 -10.95 0.56 18.25
C ALA A 418 -11.28 1.75 19.15
N GLN A 419 -10.26 2.28 19.81
CA GLN A 419 -10.42 3.43 20.69
C GLN A 419 -9.11 4.21 20.82
N SER A 420 -9.22 5.50 21.10
CA SER A 420 -8.08 6.35 21.47
C SER A 420 -7.53 5.95 22.84
N ALA A 421 -6.26 6.25 23.10
CA ALA A 421 -5.60 5.88 24.36
C ALA A 421 -6.30 6.43 25.63
N ASN A 422 -6.98 7.56 25.50
CA ASN A 422 -7.68 8.24 26.61
C ASN A 422 -9.19 7.98 26.62
N PHE A 423 -9.68 7.00 25.84
CA PHE A 423 -11.11 6.69 25.82
C PHE A 423 -11.56 6.12 27.17
N PRO A 424 -12.64 6.66 27.76
CA PRO A 424 -13.06 6.24 29.09
C PRO A 424 -13.57 4.80 29.08
N GLN A 425 -13.22 4.01 30.09
CA GLN A 425 -13.77 2.67 30.27
C GLN A 425 -15.25 2.75 30.61
N PHE A 426 -16.07 2.14 29.77
CA PHE A 426 -17.53 2.14 29.90
C PHE A 426 -18.06 0.79 30.39
N LYS A 427 -19.29 0.80 30.91
CA LYS A 427 -20.01 -0.42 31.28
C LYS A 427 -20.87 -0.89 30.10
N PRO A 428 -21.10 -2.22 29.94
CA PRO A 428 -22.00 -2.72 28.89
C PRO A 428 -23.39 -2.09 28.92
N GLU A 429 -23.92 -1.84 30.12
CA GLU A 429 -25.21 -1.16 30.36
C GLU A 429 -25.28 0.23 29.71
N GLU A 430 -24.16 0.95 29.62
CA GLU A 430 -24.09 2.28 29.01
C GLU A 430 -24.28 2.18 27.48
N ILE A 431 -23.69 1.17 26.82
CA ILE A 431 -23.87 0.94 25.38
C ILE A 431 -25.28 0.45 25.07
N THR A 432 -25.83 -0.44 25.91
CA THR A 432 -27.22 -0.88 25.78
C THR A 432 -28.18 0.30 25.92
N GLY A 433 -27.95 1.21 26.87
CA GLY A 433 -28.73 2.43 27.02
C GLY A 433 -28.68 3.35 25.78
N ILE A 434 -27.49 3.50 25.17
CA ILE A 434 -27.31 4.24 23.92
C ILE A 434 -28.08 3.60 22.77
N MET A 435 -28.00 2.27 22.64
CA MET A 435 -28.72 1.54 21.59
C MET A 435 -30.23 1.66 21.74
N ASN A 436 -30.73 1.56 22.98
CA ASN A 436 -32.15 1.75 23.28
C ASN A 436 -32.63 3.16 22.89
N ASP A 437 -31.83 4.21 23.07
CA ASP A 437 -32.20 5.57 22.64
C ASP A 437 -32.20 5.74 21.11
N PHE A 438 -31.40 4.96 20.37
CA PHE A 438 -31.50 4.94 18.92
C PHE A 438 -32.74 4.20 18.41
N GLU A 439 -33.25 3.22 19.16
CA GLU A 439 -34.48 2.49 18.84
C GLU A 439 -35.73 3.26 19.28
N GLU A 440 -35.68 3.84 20.47
CA GLU A 440 -36.72 4.67 21.08
C GLU A 440 -36.13 6.06 21.43
N PRO A 441 -36.15 7.01 20.48
CA PRO A 441 -35.59 8.34 20.69
C PRO A 441 -36.19 9.06 21.90
N GLY A 442 -35.32 9.48 22.83
CA GLY A 442 -35.69 10.27 24.01
C GLY A 442 -35.69 9.49 25.33
N THR A 443 -35.37 8.19 25.32
CA THR A 443 -35.23 7.38 26.55
C THR A 443 -34.06 7.85 27.43
N LEU A 444 -33.00 8.42 26.84
CA LEU A 444 -31.87 9.00 27.59
C LEU A 444 -32.06 10.46 27.98
N ALA A 445 -33.05 11.17 27.45
CA ALA A 445 -33.31 12.58 27.80
C ALA A 445 -33.61 12.80 29.30
N PRO A 446 -34.45 11.99 29.99
CA PRO A 446 -34.74 12.18 31.41
C PRO A 446 -33.63 11.66 32.34
N THR A 447 -32.90 10.61 31.95
CA THR A 447 -31.90 9.93 32.79
C THR A 447 -30.48 10.47 32.59
N GLY A 448 -30.19 10.99 31.39
CA GLY A 448 -28.88 11.44 30.92
C GLY A 448 -28.09 10.34 30.20
N LEU A 449 -27.22 10.75 29.28
CA LEU A 449 -26.30 9.86 28.59
C LEU A 449 -25.08 9.59 29.49
N TYR A 450 -24.79 8.32 29.80
CA TYR A 450 -23.61 7.95 30.57
C TYR A 450 -22.55 7.35 29.65
N LEU A 451 -21.31 7.82 29.79
CA LEU A 451 -20.15 7.23 29.12
C LEU A 451 -18.98 7.21 30.11
N GLY A 452 -18.56 6.00 30.49
CA GLY A 452 -17.50 5.78 31.47
C GLY A 452 -17.78 6.43 32.81
N GLY A 453 -19.00 6.24 33.32
CA GLY A 453 -19.46 6.80 34.59
C GLY A 453 -19.71 8.31 34.58
N THR A 454 -19.39 9.00 33.48
CA THR A 454 -19.66 10.43 33.33
C THR A 454 -21.05 10.67 32.75
N LYS A 455 -21.88 11.45 33.45
CA LYS A 455 -23.20 11.89 32.99
C LYS A 455 -23.08 13.10 32.05
N TYR A 456 -23.67 12.99 30.87
CA TYR A 456 -23.88 14.05 29.89
C TYR A 456 -25.37 14.37 29.78
N MET A 457 -25.71 15.66 29.66
CA MET A 457 -27.07 16.10 29.37
C MET A 457 -27.35 15.91 27.89
N VAL A 458 -28.36 15.10 27.54
CA VAL A 458 -28.75 14.89 26.15
C VAL A 458 -29.29 16.20 25.56
N ILE A 459 -28.77 16.58 24.40
CA ILE A 459 -29.20 17.75 23.63
C ILE A 459 -29.73 17.30 22.27
N GLN A 460 -30.28 18.24 21.50
CA GLN A 460 -30.92 17.94 20.21
C GLN A 460 -29.97 17.18 19.25
N GLY A 461 -30.31 15.92 19.00
CA GLY A 461 -29.68 15.02 18.04
C GLY A 461 -30.54 14.81 16.78
N GLU A 462 -30.17 13.82 15.98
CA GLU A 462 -31.00 13.31 14.88
C GLU A 462 -31.65 11.98 15.31
N PRO A 463 -32.99 11.89 15.38
CA PRO A 463 -33.66 10.68 15.83
C PRO A 463 -33.21 9.44 15.05
N GLY A 464 -32.77 8.40 15.77
CA GLY A 464 -32.31 7.14 15.17
C GLY A 464 -30.94 7.18 14.49
N ALA A 465 -30.29 8.35 14.39
CA ALA A 465 -29.02 8.51 13.68
C ALA A 465 -27.90 9.12 14.56
N VAL A 466 -28.18 10.19 15.30
CA VAL A 466 -27.17 10.92 16.09
C VAL A 466 -27.69 11.27 17.48
N ILE A 467 -26.94 10.90 18.52
CA ILE A 467 -27.16 11.34 19.90
C ILE A 467 -26.04 12.33 20.26
N ARG A 468 -26.42 13.44 20.89
CA ARG A 468 -25.48 14.48 21.33
C ARG A 468 -25.64 14.71 22.83
N GLY A 469 -24.53 14.76 23.56
CA GLY A 469 -24.47 15.00 24.99
C GLY A 469 -23.59 16.20 25.31
N LYS A 470 -23.97 16.98 26.33
CA LYS A 470 -23.19 18.13 26.81
C LYS A 470 -22.86 17.98 28.29
N LYS A 471 -21.63 18.33 28.69
CA LYS A 471 -21.19 18.39 30.08
C LYS A 471 -20.32 19.62 30.30
N GLY A 472 -20.89 20.64 30.93
CA GLY A 472 -20.20 21.93 31.09
C GLY A 472 -19.84 22.53 29.74
N ALA A 473 -18.55 22.74 29.50
CA ALA A 473 -18.03 23.25 28.24
C ALA A 473 -17.67 22.16 27.22
N GLY A 474 -17.52 20.91 27.66
CA GLY A 474 -17.29 19.75 26.79
C GLY A 474 -18.57 19.00 26.44
N GLY A 475 -18.42 17.90 25.71
CA GLY A 475 -19.53 17.05 25.30
C GLY A 475 -19.10 15.78 24.59
N VAL A 476 -20.12 15.07 24.10
CA VAL A 476 -19.96 13.81 23.38
C VAL A 476 -20.94 13.77 22.21
N THR A 477 -20.49 13.22 21.09
CA THR A 477 -21.34 12.93 19.92
C THR A 477 -21.25 11.44 19.61
N VAL A 478 -22.41 10.82 19.40
CA VAL A 478 -22.55 9.41 19.05
C VAL A 478 -23.32 9.30 17.74
N LYS A 479 -22.72 8.72 16.71
CA LYS A 479 -23.36 8.44 15.42
C LYS A 479 -23.54 6.93 15.26
N LYS A 480 -24.76 6.50 14.95
CA LYS A 480 -25.09 5.11 14.63
C LYS A 480 -24.80 4.81 13.16
N THR A 481 -24.14 3.69 12.90
CA THR A 481 -23.95 3.09 11.57
C THR A 481 -24.76 1.79 11.45
N SER A 482 -24.62 1.04 10.35
CA SER A 482 -25.33 -0.22 10.19
C SER A 482 -24.87 -1.31 11.17
N GLN A 483 -23.62 -1.28 11.63
CA GLN A 483 -23.03 -2.30 12.51
C GLN A 483 -22.30 -1.74 13.74
N ALA A 484 -22.05 -0.42 13.80
CA ALA A 484 -21.26 0.21 14.85
C ALA A 484 -21.84 1.54 15.37
N LEU A 485 -21.21 2.03 16.43
CA LEU A 485 -21.37 3.33 17.06
C LEU A 485 -20.03 4.06 16.96
N ILE A 486 -20.06 5.27 16.41
CA ILE A 486 -18.91 6.17 16.34
C ILE A 486 -19.07 7.20 17.44
N ILE A 487 -18.12 7.21 18.38
CA ILE A 487 -18.18 8.07 19.57
C ILE A 487 -17.01 9.04 19.54
N GLY A 488 -17.29 10.33 19.69
CA GLY A 488 -16.29 11.38 19.89
C GLY A 488 -16.60 12.21 21.13
N VAL A 489 -15.59 12.40 21.99
CA VAL A 489 -15.63 13.21 23.20
C VAL A 489 -14.72 14.41 22.99
N TYR A 490 -15.20 15.61 23.36
CA TYR A 490 -14.47 16.86 23.20
C TYR A 490 -14.58 17.72 24.46
N ASP A 491 -13.55 18.55 24.67
CA ASP A 491 -13.50 19.60 25.67
C ASP A 491 -13.04 20.93 25.04
N GLU A 492 -13.08 22.03 25.79
CA GLU A 492 -12.54 23.31 25.34
C GLU A 492 -11.06 23.19 24.96
N PRO A 493 -10.59 23.85 23.89
CA PRO A 493 -11.28 24.90 23.10
C PRO A 493 -12.14 24.38 21.92
N MET A 494 -12.37 23.07 21.82
CA MET A 494 -13.13 22.48 20.71
C MET A 494 -14.63 22.75 20.83
N THR A 495 -15.27 23.12 19.71
CA THR A 495 -16.71 23.39 19.68
C THR A 495 -17.54 22.13 19.42
N PRO A 496 -18.81 22.08 19.86
CA PRO A 496 -19.72 20.97 19.54
C PRO A 496 -19.87 20.73 18.03
N GLY A 497 -19.87 21.80 17.23
CA GLY A 497 -19.99 21.71 15.77
C GLY A 497 -18.79 21.01 15.11
N GLN A 498 -17.58 21.25 15.62
CA GLN A 498 -16.37 20.57 15.15
C GLN A 498 -16.41 19.07 15.46
N CYS A 499 -16.83 18.70 16.68
CA CYS A 499 -16.98 17.29 17.06
C CYS A 499 -18.01 16.57 16.17
N ASN A 500 -19.18 17.18 16.00
CA ASN A 500 -20.24 16.66 15.15
C ASN A 500 -19.75 16.40 13.73
N MET A 501 -19.03 17.37 13.14
CA MET A 501 -18.55 17.22 11.78
C MET A 501 -17.57 16.05 11.60
N ILE A 502 -16.72 15.78 12.59
CA ILE A 502 -15.78 14.65 12.53
C ILE A 502 -16.51 13.32 12.68
N VAL A 503 -17.33 13.19 13.72
CA VAL A 503 -18.02 11.94 14.08
C VAL A 503 -19.07 11.56 13.03
N GLU A 504 -19.89 12.53 12.62
CA GLU A 504 -20.99 12.29 11.67
C GLU A 504 -20.44 11.99 10.27
N ARG A 505 -19.39 12.71 9.82
CA ARG A 505 -18.78 12.46 8.50
C ARG A 505 -18.18 11.07 8.39
N LEU A 506 -17.50 10.59 9.44
CA LEU A 506 -16.99 9.22 9.45
C LEU A 506 -18.13 8.21 9.49
N GLY A 507 -19.16 8.43 10.31
CA GLY A 507 -20.29 7.52 10.39
C GLY A 507 -21.09 7.45 9.08
N ASP A 508 -21.34 8.58 8.42
CA ASP A 508 -21.99 8.61 7.10
C ASP A 508 -21.17 7.85 6.07
N TYR A 509 -19.84 8.02 6.08
CA TYR A 509 -18.94 7.24 5.21
C TYR A 509 -19.07 5.73 5.48
N LEU A 510 -19.10 5.30 6.74
CA LEU A 510 -19.25 3.88 7.09
C LEU A 510 -20.60 3.32 6.67
N VAL A 511 -21.69 4.07 6.86
CA VAL A 511 -23.02 3.72 6.39
C VAL A 511 -23.05 3.57 4.86
N GLU A 512 -22.39 4.47 4.12
CA GLU A 512 -22.27 4.37 2.65
C GLU A 512 -21.49 3.11 2.22
N GLN A 513 -20.52 2.65 3.01
CA GLN A 513 -19.80 1.39 2.79
C GLN A 513 -20.60 0.15 3.22
N GLY A 514 -21.78 0.30 3.84
CA GLY A 514 -22.60 -0.80 4.36
C GLY A 514 -22.12 -1.34 5.72
N LEU A 515 -21.37 -0.54 6.47
CA LEU A 515 -20.85 -0.85 7.81
C LEU A 515 -21.58 -0.05 8.91
#